data_AF-A0A923UM16-F1
#
_entry.id   AF-A0A923UM16-F1
#
_cell.length_a   1.000
_cell.length_b   1.000
_cell.length_c   1.000
_cell.angle_alpha   90.00
_cell.angle_beta   90.00
_cell.angle_gamma   90.00
#
_symmetry.space_group_name_H-M   'P 1'
#
loop_
_entity.id
_entity.type
_entity.pdbx_description
1 polymer ?
#
loop_
_entity_poly.entity_id
_entity_poly.type
_entity_poly.pdbx_seq_one_letter_code
_entity_poly.pdbx_strand_id
1 'polypeptide(L)' 'MVINYIVILKWKENYTFFHLRDGKAKMYAYCIRSYEHILRAKGFSCVHKLFMINPLYLLNYGNDEN' A
#
# COMPACT_ATOMS: atom_id res chain seq x y z
N MET A 1 -6.38 2.60 13.62
CA MET A 1 -6.67 2.16 12.24
C MET A 1 -6.29 0.68 12.15
N VAL A 2 -7.21 -0.19 11.72
CA VAL A 2 -6.88 -1.62 11.59
C VAL A 2 -6.15 -1.83 10.28
N ILE A 3 -4.84 -2.08 10.36
CA ILE A 3 -3.93 -2.24 9.21
C ILE A 3 -4.41 -3.35 8.25
N ASN A 4 -5.11 -4.35 8.79
CA ASN A 4 -5.57 -5.50 8.02
C ASN A 4 -6.57 -5.16 6.91
N TYR A 5 -7.22 -3.98 6.91
CA TYR A 5 -8.12 -3.59 5.83
C TYR A 5 -7.45 -2.78 4.71
N ILE A 6 -6.14 -2.51 4.83
CA ILE A 6 -5.40 -1.78 3.82
C ILE A 6 -5.03 -2.75 2.69
N VAL A 7 -5.42 -2.40 1.48
CA VAL A 7 -5.17 -3.14 0.26
C VAL A 7 -3.90 -2.64 -0.42
N ILE A 8 -3.79 -1.33 -0.59
CA ILE A 8 -2.67 -0.68 -1.25
C ILE A 8 -2.41 0.69 -0.65
N LEU A 9 -1.13 1.06 -0.61
CA LEU A 9 -0.67 2.40 -0.33
C LEU A 9 -0.15 3.02 -1.61
N LYS A 10 -0.59 4.25 -1.87
CA LYS A 10 -0.14 5.05 -2.99
C LYS A 10 0.45 6.35 -2.48
N TRP A 11 1.69 6.62 -2.84
CA TRP A 11 2.30 7.90 -2.59
C TRP A 11 1.86 8.95 -3.63
N LYS A 12 1.60 10.17 -3.16
CA LYS A 12 1.34 11.34 -4.00
C LYS A 12 1.94 12.57 -3.32
N GLU A 13 3.06 13.05 -3.83
CA GLU A 13 3.77 14.25 -3.35
C GLU A 13 4.10 14.19 -1.85
N ASN A 14 3.41 14.95 -1.00
CA ASN A 14 3.66 15.01 0.44
C ASN A 14 2.71 14.12 1.24
N TYR A 15 1.88 13.35 0.55
CA TYR A 15 0.79 12.57 1.13
C TYR A 15 0.88 11.10 0.73
N THR A 16 0.36 10.26 1.61
CA THR A 16 0.18 8.84 1.35
C THR A 16 -1.30 8.49 1.43
N PHE A 17 -1.80 7.86 0.38
CA PHE A 17 -3.17 7.36 0.26
C PHE A 17 -3.21 5.90 0.67
N PHE A 18 -4.05 5.61 1.65
CA PHE A 18 -4.32 4.27 2.15
C PHE A 18 -5.65 3.83 1.57
N HIS A 19 -5.59 2.96 0.56
CA HIS A 19 -6.77 2.38 -0.06
C HIS A 19 -7.24 1.18 0.77
N LEU A 20 -8.50 1.23 1.18
CA LEU A 20 -9.13 0.24 2.03
C LEU A 20 -9.98 -0.72 1.20
N ARG A 21 -10.26 -1.90 1.79
CA ARG A 21 -11.09 -2.94 1.17
C ARG A 21 -12.50 -2.46 0.79
N ASP A 22 -13.05 -1.47 1.48
CA ASP A 22 -14.38 -0.91 1.20
C ASP A 22 -14.40 0.10 0.04
N GLY A 23 -13.29 0.22 -0.70
CA GLY A 23 -13.14 1.15 -1.82
C GLY A 23 -12.83 2.59 -1.39
N LYS A 24 -12.81 2.89 -0.09
CA LYS A 24 -12.44 4.22 0.40
C LYS A 24 -10.92 4.40 0.42
N ALA A 25 -10.50 5.65 0.27
CA ALA A 25 -9.12 6.05 0.47
C ALA A 25 -9.02 7.03 1.63
N LYS A 26 -8.02 6.84 2.49
CA LYS A 26 -7.66 7.82 3.53
C LYS A 26 -6.32 8.45 3.20
N MET A 27 -6.28 9.78 3.22
CA MET A 27 -5.05 10.54 3.02
C MET A 27 -4.39 10.79 4.37
N TYR A 28 -3.09 10.54 4.43
CA TYR A 28 -2.27 10.86 5.60
C TYR A 28 -1.14 11.79 5.17
N ALA A 29 -0.78 12.71 6.07
CA ALA A 29 0.48 13.41 5.98
C ALA A 29 1.62 12.38 6.10
N TYR A 30 2.79 12.70 5.56
CA TYR A 30 4.00 11.85 5.49
C TYR A 30 4.10 10.93 4.28
N CYS A 31 5.34 10.77 3.83
CA CYS A 31 5.73 9.92 2.71
C CYS A 31 5.64 8.43 3.08
N ILE A 32 5.50 7.59 2.06
CA ILE A 32 5.35 6.14 2.21
C ILE A 32 6.51 5.49 3.00
N ARG A 33 7.72 6.06 2.90
CA ARG A 33 8.92 5.62 3.64
C ARG A 33 8.74 5.66 5.16
N SER A 34 7.96 6.62 5.67
CA SER A 34 7.66 6.71 7.10
C SER A 34 6.87 5.50 7.61
N TYR A 35 6.13 4.85 6.72
CA TYR A 35 5.30 3.69 7.06
C TYR A 35 5.93 2.35 6.63
N GLU A 36 6.94 2.38 5.76
CA GLU A 36 7.49 1.19 5.12
C GLU A 36 7.99 0.14 6.11
N HIS A 37 8.76 0.53 7.12
CA HIS A 37 9.29 -0.42 8.12
C HIS A 37 8.15 -1.15 8.86
N ILE A 38 7.14 -0.41 9.31
CA ILE A 38 6.00 -0.96 10.06
C ILE A 38 5.16 -1.87 9.15
N LEU A 39 4.92 -1.44 7.90
CA LEU A 39 4.10 -2.18 6.95
C LEU A 39 4.80 -3.44 6.44
N ARG A 40 6.12 -3.41 6.20
CA ARG A 40 6.90 -4.61 5.87
C ARG A 40 6.83 -5.64 7.00
N ALA A 41 6.93 -5.21 8.26
CA ALA A 41 6.75 -6.08 9.42
C ALA A 41 5.33 -6.67 9.52
N LYS A 42 4.35 -6.10 8.80
CA LYS A 42 2.97 -6.58 8.68
C LYS A 42 2.71 -7.36 7.38
N GLY A 43 3.73 -7.66 6.60
CA GLY A 43 3.63 -8.45 5.37
C GLY A 43 3.31 -7.65 4.11
N PHE A 44 3.34 -6.32 4.15
CA PHE A 44 3.20 -5.51 2.94
C PHE A 44 4.49 -5.56 2.11
N SER A 45 4.34 -5.57 0.79
CA SER A 45 5.45 -5.58 -0.16
C SER A 45 5.53 -4.28 -0.94
N CYS A 46 6.73 -3.71 -1.06
CA CYS A 46 6.98 -2.53 -1.88
C CYS A 46 7.28 -2.98 -3.32
N VAL A 47 6.31 -2.79 -4.21
CA VAL A 47 6.41 -3.20 -5.63
C VAL A 47 6.94 -2.08 -6.52
N HIS A 48 6.81 -0.83 -6.07
CA HIS A 48 7.33 0.34 -6.78
C HIS A 48 7.62 1.44 -5.76
N LYS A 49 8.50 2.39 -6.08
CA LYS A 49 8.85 3.52 -5.19
C LYS A 49 7.65 4.33 -4.68
N LEU A 50 6.51 4.25 -5.38
CA LEU A 50 5.27 4.96 -5.03
C LEU A 50 4.14 4.03 -4.55
N PHE A 51 4.34 2.71 -4.58
CA PHE A 51 3.30 1.73 -4.30
C PHE A 51 3.78 0.64 -3.37
N MET A 52 3.00 0.43 -2.32
CA MET A 52 3.19 -0.67 -1.38
C MET A 52 1.87 -1.43 -1.27
N ILE A 53 1.89 -2.72 -1.54
CA ILE A 53 0.70 -3.56 -1.62
C ILE A 53 0.63 -4.52 -0.45
N ASN A 54 -0.59 -4.91 -0.09
CA ASN A 54 -0.82 -6.05 0.78
C ASN A 54 -1.02 -7.31 -0.09
N PRO A 55 -0.08 -8.26 -0.11
CA PRO A 55 -0.18 -9.47 -0.93
C PRO A 55 -1.44 -10.30 -0.64
N LEU A 56 -2.01 -10.21 0.56
CA LEU A 56 -3.24 -10.93 0.94
C LEU A 56 -4.46 -10.50 0.12
N TYR A 57 -4.43 -9.31 -0.49
CA TYR A 57 -5.52 -8.79 -1.32
C TYR A 57 -5.21 -8.85 -2.82
N LEU A 58 -4.11 -9.46 -3.21
CA LEU A 58 -3.75 -9.63 -4.62
C LEU A 58 -4.59 -10.77 -5.22
N LEU A 59 -5.40 -10.46 -6.22
CA LEU A 59 -6.25 -11.46 -6.89
C LEU A 59 -5.49 -12.27 -7.94
N ASN A 60 -4.61 -11.60 -8.70
CA ASN A 60 -3.73 -12.20 -9.69
C ASN A 60 -2.47 -11.35 -9.80
N TYR A 61 -1.31 -11.99 -9.86
CA TYR A 61 -0.07 -11.35 -10.27
C TYR A 61 0.08 -11.54 -11.77
N GLY A 62 -0.23 -10.52 -12.55
CA GLY A 62 -0.01 -10.54 -13.99
C GLY A 62 1.48 -10.52 -14.27
N ASN A 63 2.01 -11.64 -14.77
CA ASN A 63 3.32 -11.65 -15.42
C ASN A 63 3.07 -11.14 -16.85
N ASP A 64 3.05 -9.80 -17.02
CA ASP A 64 3.22 -9.24 -18.36
C ASP A 64 4.69 -9.51 -18.73
N GLU A 65 4.93 -10.71 -19.26
CA GLU A 65 6.14 -11.07 -19.99
C GLU A 65 6.18 -10.21 -21.25
N ASN A 66 7.01 -9.16 -21.18
CA ASN A 66 7.39 -8.35 -22.33
C ASN A 66 8.42 -9.11 -23.19
#